data_AF-A0A1P8F9Z9-F1
#
_entry.id   AF-A0A1P8F9Z9-F1
#
_cell.length_a   1.000
_cell.length_b   1.000
_cell.length_c   1.000
_cell.angle_alpha   90.00
_cell.angle_beta   90.00
_cell.angle_gamma   90.00
#
_symmetry.space_group_name_H-M   'P 1'
#
loop_
_entity.id
_entity.type
_entity.pdbx_description
1 polymer ?
#
loop_
_entity_poly.entity_id
_entity_poly.type
_entity_poly.pdbx_seq_one_letter_code
_entity_poly.pdbx_strand_id
1 'polypeptide(L)'
;MERLYIALAALFGGIVAAGLGWLESGEAFDLRKFGGSIVRSAIAGVVISLGSGVAGPVDVAVLFYAFLGGAGVDVIGNRLAGNFGNGSFPMTQKTPEDAEES
;
A
#
# COMPACT_ATOMS: atom_id res chain seq x y z
N MET A 1 -3.17 14.83 -18.41
CA MET A 1 -1.80 14.74 -17.86
C MET A 1 -1.85 14.69 -16.33
N GLU A 2 -2.55 15.62 -15.71
CA GLU A 2 -2.88 15.66 -14.27
C GLU A 2 -3.32 14.32 -13.65
N ARG A 3 -4.30 13.64 -14.25
CA ARG A 3 -4.79 12.32 -13.82
C ARG A 3 -3.70 11.25 -13.78
N LEU A 4 -2.74 11.31 -14.70
CA LEU A 4 -1.62 10.36 -14.71
C LEU A 4 -0.70 10.62 -13.51
N TYR A 5 -0.42 11.89 -13.18
CA TYR A 5 0.39 12.23 -12.00
C TYR A 5 -0.27 11.77 -10.70
N ILE A 6 -1.58 11.90 -10.58
CA ILE A 6 -2.34 11.39 -9.44
C ILE A 6 -2.24 9.85 -9.34
N ALA A 7 -2.43 9.16 -10.46
CA ALA A 7 -2.31 7.71 -10.51
C ALA A 7 -0.89 7.24 -10.12
N LEU A 8 0.13 7.93 -10.63
CA LEU A 8 1.54 7.65 -10.30
C LEU A 8 1.86 7.96 -8.84
N ALA A 9 1.34 9.04 -8.28
CA ALA A 9 1.54 9.39 -6.87
C ALA A 9 0.95 8.30 -5.95
N ALA A 10 -0.28 7.84 -6.25
CA ALA A 10 -0.90 6.74 -5.52
C ALA A 10 -0.15 5.42 -5.69
N LEU A 11 0.25 5.07 -6.91
CA LEU A 11 1.07 3.89 -7.17
C LEU A 11 2.37 3.94 -6.35
N PHE A 12 3.05 5.08 -6.35
CA PHE A 12 4.29 5.29 -5.62
C PHE A 12 4.09 5.17 -4.11
N GLY A 13 3.01 5.71 -3.56
CA GLY A 13 2.66 5.56 -2.15
C GLY A 13 2.49 4.12 -1.71
N GLY A 14 1.78 3.32 -2.51
CA GLY A 14 1.63 1.91 -2.22
C GLY A 14 2.93 1.10 -2.38
N ILE A 15 3.78 1.42 -3.35
CA ILE A 15 5.12 0.81 -3.47
C ILE A 15 6.00 1.14 -2.26
N VAL A 16 6.00 2.39 -1.79
CA VAL A 16 6.74 2.80 -0.59
C VAL A 16 6.23 2.05 0.63
N ALA A 17 4.91 1.96 0.82
CA ALA A 17 4.32 1.22 1.93
C ALA A 17 4.68 -0.28 1.90
N ALA A 18 4.64 -0.91 0.73
CA ALA A 18 5.07 -2.29 0.53
C ALA A 18 6.56 -2.48 0.85
N GLY A 19 7.40 -1.53 0.41
CA GLY A 19 8.84 -1.55 0.68
C GLY A 19 9.15 -1.43 2.17
N LEU A 20 8.47 -0.53 2.87
CA LEU A 20 8.61 -0.38 4.33
C LEU A 20 8.12 -1.65 5.05
N GLY A 21 6.95 -2.18 4.69
CA GLY A 21 6.42 -3.40 5.28
C GLY A 21 7.31 -4.62 5.06
N TRP A 22 7.98 -4.71 3.90
CA TRP A 22 9.00 -5.73 3.64
C TRP A 22 10.24 -5.56 4.52
N LEU A 23 10.77 -4.34 4.64
CA LEU A 23 11.93 -4.06 5.49
C LEU A 23 11.65 -4.37 6.96
N GLU A 24 10.43 -4.06 7.43
CA GLU A 24 9.98 -4.36 8.79
C GLU A 24 9.77 -5.87 9.03
N SER A 25 9.42 -6.65 8.01
CA SER A 25 9.19 -8.09 8.17
C SER A 25 10.48 -8.91 8.36
N GLY A 26 11.62 -8.39 7.89
CA GLY A 26 12.90 -9.11 7.92
C GLY A 26 12.96 -10.35 7.01
N GLU A 27 11.94 -10.58 6.18
CA GLU A 27 11.89 -11.71 5.24
C GLU A 27 12.79 -11.46 4.02
N ALA A 28 13.27 -12.55 3.40
CA ALA A 28 13.90 -12.46 2.08
C ALA A 28 12.90 -11.88 1.06
N PHE A 29 13.41 -11.03 0.15
CA PHE A 29 12.56 -10.40 -0.85
C PHE A 29 11.93 -11.45 -1.79
N ASP A 30 10.60 -11.43 -1.87
CA ASP A 30 9.82 -12.25 -2.80
C ASP A 30 9.02 -11.35 -3.74
N LEU A 31 9.36 -11.42 -5.03
CA LEU A 31 8.72 -10.62 -6.07
C LEU A 31 7.23 -10.93 -6.25
N ARG A 32 6.78 -12.15 -5.98
CA ARG A 32 5.36 -12.52 -6.09
C ARG A 32 4.55 -11.88 -4.97
N LYS A 33 5.08 -11.93 -3.74
CA LYS A 33 4.48 -11.26 -2.57
C LYS A 33 4.43 -9.74 -2.79
N PHE A 34 5.54 -9.14 -3.20
CA PHE A 34 5.64 -7.72 -3.48
C PHE A 34 4.77 -7.29 -4.68
N GLY A 35 4.65 -8.14 -5.71
CA GLY A 35 3.83 -7.92 -6.88
C GLY A 35 2.34 -7.73 -6.54
N GLY A 36 1.84 -8.44 -5.52
CA GLY A 36 0.49 -8.22 -5.00
C GLY A 36 0.26 -6.78 -4.53
N SER A 37 1.24 -6.18 -3.86
CA SER A 37 1.18 -4.77 -3.45
C SER A 37 1.20 -3.82 -4.64
N ILE A 38 2.04 -4.07 -5.65
CA ILE A 38 2.08 -3.25 -6.88
C ILE A 38 0.71 -3.24 -7.55
N VAL A 39 0.06 -4.40 -7.68
CA VAL A 39 -1.27 -4.51 -8.31
C VAL A 39 -2.33 -3.74 -7.52
N ARG A 40 -2.38 -3.88 -6.18
CA ARG A 40 -3.31 -3.13 -5.33
C ARG A 40 -3.09 -1.62 -5.46
N SER A 41 -1.83 -1.19 -5.46
CA SER A 41 -1.43 0.20 -5.59
C SER A 41 -1.79 0.78 -6.96
N ALA A 42 -1.66 -0.01 -8.03
CA ALA A 42 -2.08 0.37 -9.37
C ALA A 42 -3.61 0.54 -9.45
N ILE A 43 -4.38 -0.38 -8.83
CA ILE A 43 -5.84 -0.27 -8.73
C ILE A 43 -6.21 1.00 -7.96
N ALA A 44 -5.56 1.26 -6.82
CA ALA A 44 -5.76 2.50 -6.05
C ALA A 44 -5.50 3.74 -6.90
N GLY A 45 -4.41 3.75 -7.66
CA GLY A 45 -4.07 4.85 -8.57
C GLY A 45 -5.12 5.10 -9.64
N VAL A 46 -5.69 4.05 -10.24
CA VAL A 46 -6.80 4.18 -11.20
C VAL A 46 -8.04 4.76 -10.52
N VAL A 47 -8.44 4.22 -9.36
CA VAL A 47 -9.64 4.67 -8.64
C VAL A 47 -9.51 6.13 -8.18
N ILE A 48 -8.39 6.49 -7.55
CA ILE A 48 -8.15 7.86 -7.06
C ILE A 48 -8.05 8.84 -8.24
N SER A 49 -7.38 8.45 -9.32
CA SER A 49 -7.27 9.27 -10.53
C SER A 49 -8.63 9.54 -11.17
N LEU A 50 -9.50 8.52 -11.26
CA LEU A 50 -10.87 8.70 -11.76
C LEU A 50 -11.70 9.60 -10.81
N GLY A 51 -11.58 9.39 -9.50
CA GLY A 51 -12.26 10.19 -8.48
C GLY A 51 -11.79 11.66 -8.44
N SER A 52 -10.54 11.94 -8.81
CA SER A 52 -10.05 13.33 -8.86
C SER A 52 -10.76 14.21 -9.89
N GLY A 53 -11.40 13.60 -10.89
CA GLY A 53 -12.18 14.32 -11.91
C GLY A 53 -13.37 15.10 -11.35
N VAL A 54 -13.85 14.79 -10.14
CA VAL A 54 -14.91 15.54 -9.45
C VAL A 54 -14.36 16.54 -8.40
N ALA A 55 -13.05 16.52 -8.12
CA ALA A 55 -12.46 17.23 -6.98
C ALA A 55 -11.83 18.60 -7.31
N GLY A 56 -11.76 18.99 -8.59
CA GLY A 56 -11.20 20.28 -9.02
C GLY A 56 -9.74 20.22 -9.49
N PRO A 57 -8.99 21.34 -9.45
CA PRO A 57 -7.62 21.42 -9.98
C PRO A 57 -6.64 20.52 -9.24
N VAL A 58 -5.60 20.06 -9.96
CA VAL A 58 -4.53 19.26 -9.35
C VAL A 58 -3.46 20.18 -8.77
N ASP A 59 -3.36 20.17 -7.45
CA ASP A 59 -2.30 20.83 -6.70
C ASP A 59 -1.42 19.81 -5.94
N VAL A 60 -0.44 20.31 -5.21
CA VAL A 60 0.49 19.48 -4.43
C VAL A 60 -0.25 18.69 -3.35
N ALA A 61 -1.32 19.24 -2.77
CA ALA A 61 -2.09 18.55 -1.74
C ALA A 61 -2.82 17.33 -2.31
N VAL A 62 -3.40 17.45 -3.51
CA VAL A 62 -4.06 16.33 -4.21
C VAL A 62 -3.06 15.20 -4.48
N LEU A 63 -1.84 15.52 -4.91
CA LEU A 63 -0.80 14.50 -5.13
C LEU A 63 -0.38 13.83 -3.81
N PHE A 64 -0.25 14.60 -2.73
CA PHE A 64 0.06 14.06 -1.40
C PHE A 64 -1.05 13.13 -0.89
N TYR A 65 -2.32 13.51 -1.03
CA TYR A 65 -3.44 12.65 -0.66
C TYR A 65 -3.56 11.42 -1.53
N ALA A 66 -3.25 11.52 -2.83
CA ALA A 66 -3.19 10.37 -3.70
C ALA A 66 -2.12 9.37 -3.24
N PHE A 67 -0.92 9.87 -2.92
CA PHE A 67 0.16 9.07 -2.33
C PHE A 67 -0.29 8.37 -1.04
N LEU A 68 -0.86 9.10 -0.08
CA LEU A 68 -1.36 8.52 1.17
C LEU A 68 -2.47 7.51 0.92
N GLY A 69 -3.37 7.78 -0.03
CA GLY A 69 -4.45 6.87 -0.41
C GLY A 69 -3.91 5.56 -0.97
N GLY A 70 -2.91 5.62 -1.86
CA GLY A 70 -2.25 4.43 -2.38
C GLY A 70 -1.53 3.62 -1.30
N ALA A 71 -0.80 4.29 -0.41
CA ALA A 71 -0.15 3.67 0.75
C ALA A 71 -1.17 2.97 1.66
N GLY A 72 -2.27 3.66 2.00
CA GLY A 72 -3.33 3.12 2.85
C GLY A 72 -4.05 1.92 2.23
N VAL A 73 -4.36 1.97 0.93
CA VAL A 73 -4.98 0.84 0.22
C VAL A 73 -4.07 -0.37 0.23
N ASP A 74 -2.76 -0.20 0.03
CA ASP A 74 -1.85 -1.34 0.11
C ASP A 74 -1.74 -1.90 1.53
N VAL A 75 -1.57 -1.06 2.57
CA VAL A 75 -1.48 -1.52 3.95
C VAL A 75 -2.73 -2.31 4.36
N ILE A 76 -3.92 -1.78 4.05
CA ILE A 76 -5.19 -2.46 4.35
C ILE A 76 -5.31 -3.74 3.53
N GLY A 77 -5.05 -3.67 2.23
CA GLY A 77 -5.16 -4.83 1.34
C GLY A 77 -4.17 -5.94 1.69
N ASN A 78 -2.95 -5.60 2.11
CA ASN A 78 -1.95 -6.53 2.59
C ASN A 78 -2.39 -7.19 3.90
N ARG A 79 -2.95 -6.42 4.84
CA ARG A 79 -3.53 -6.96 6.09
C ARG A 79 -4.66 -7.95 5.82
N LEU A 80 -5.58 -7.58 4.93
CA LEU A 80 -6.69 -8.45 4.55
C LEU A 80 -6.16 -9.73 3.89
N ALA A 81 -5.23 -9.62 2.95
CA ALA A 81 -4.63 -10.78 2.30
C ALA A 81 -3.89 -11.69 3.30
N GLY A 82 -3.23 -11.11 4.31
CA GLY A 82 -2.59 -11.84 5.41
C GLY A 82 -3.55 -12.73 6.19
N ASN A 83 -4.75 -12.22 6.51
CA ASN A 83 -5.78 -13.00 7.21
C ASN A 83 -6.30 -14.20 6.39
N PHE A 84 -6.12 -14.21 5.07
CA PHE A 84 -6.47 -15.31 4.18
C PHE A 84 -5.27 -16.19 3.78
N GLY A 85 -4.12 -16.03 4.44
CA GLY A 85 -2.90 -16.80 4.16
C GLY A 85 -2.16 -16.37 2.89
N ASN A 86 -2.53 -15.23 2.30
CA ASN A 86 -1.97 -14.71 1.05
C ASN A 86 -1.38 -13.28 1.21
N GLY A 87 -1.03 -12.90 2.44
CA GLY A 87 -0.43 -11.60 2.75
C GLY A 87 0.98 -11.49 2.18
N SER A 88 1.30 -10.32 1.64
CA SER A 88 2.64 -10.01 1.13
C SER A 88 3.65 -9.94 2.27
N PHE A 89 3.29 -9.35 3.41
CA PHE A 89 4.14 -9.24 4.60
C PHE A 89 3.31 -9.41 5.87
N PRO A 90 3.44 -10.54 6.60
CA PRO A 90 2.81 -10.67 7.90
C PRO A 90 3.45 -9.66 8.86
N MET A 91 2.65 -8.75 9.41
CA MET A 91 3.08 -7.97 10.58
C MET A 91 3.35 -8.98 11.70
N THR A 92 4.44 -8.82 12.45
CA THR A 92 4.74 -9.65 13.63
C THR A 92 3.49 -9.75 14.50
N GLN A 93 2.80 -10.89 14.42
CA GLN A 93 1.81 -11.26 15.41
C GLN A 93 2.64 -11.75 16.59
N LYS A 94 2.81 -10.91 17.61
CA LYS A 94 3.22 -11.42 18.92
C LYS A 94 2.19 -12.47 19.30
N THR A 95 2.61 -13.72 19.38
CA THR A 95 1.75 -14.79 19.89
C THR A 95 1.56 -14.50 21.38
N PRO A 96 0.41 -14.80 22.00
CA PRO A 96 0.21 -14.58 23.43
C PRO A 96 1.31 -15.22 24.31
N GLU A 97 2.00 -16.26 23.83
CA GLU A 97 3.15 -16.88 24.48
C GLU A 97 4.37 -15.94 24.63
N ASP A 98 4.54 -14.94 23.74
CA ASP A 98 5.69 -14.01 23.79
C ASP A 98 5.50 -12.87 24.82
N ALA A 99 4.37 -12.85 25.53
CA ALA A 99 4.04 -11.85 26.56
C ALA A 99 4.29 -12.34 27.99
N GLU A 100 4.52 -13.65 28.19
CA GLU A 100 4.68 -14.24 29.54
C GLU A 100 6.15 -14.36 29.98
N GLU A 101 7.14 -14.09 29.12
CA GLU A 101 8.57 -14.13 29.48
C GLU A 101 9.21 -12.74 29.69
N SER A 102 8.44 -11.69 30.01
CA SER A 102 8.95 -10.34 30.36
C SER A 102 9.00 -10.09 31.86
#